data_AF-A0A1V5UF86-F1
#
_entry.id   AF-A0A1V5UF86-F1
#
_cell.length_a   1.000
_cell.length_b   1.000
_cell.length_c   1.000
_cell.angle_alpha   90.00
_cell.angle_beta   90.00
_cell.angle_gamma   90.00
#
_symmetry.space_group_name_H-M   'P 1'
#
loop_
_entity.id
_entity.type
_entity.pdbx_description
1 polymer ?
#
loop_
_entity_poly.entity_id
_entity_poly.type
_entity_poly.pdbx_seq_one_letter_code
_entity_poly.pdbx_strand_id
1 'polypeptide(L)'
;MKFIFEYRSLAAALIISFAGICLAHFPALADGGESRKITPAEKKFMETIHAELRASLPKAPEGWSGEAEEARAFEEVAVGFEKFPVTMNVGASYSKNETEAENEAKSKAIAEIGEKNRSAIDILMKKQDELSVKLAKAAEKMDMKEVEKLQKESEIIAAEAEKINASMTADMRSSKSGNLLKSTSANASVQLNPSAVYITDPAVLPEIGGCIALREKPENSDYDDKVKTLILVGPWKVSKNAEGGLDIKSPYAEGAPYDKIMCAAVHIDASPDITDLLVKTVDLKKIAALINK
;
A
#
# COMPACT_ATOMS: atom_id res chain seq x y z
N MET A 1 59.39 -1.76 -35.83
CA MET A 1 58.16 -2.39 -36.38
C MET A 1 58.18 -3.87 -36.01
N LYS A 2 57.55 -4.22 -34.88
CA LYS A 2 57.15 -5.55 -34.38
C LYS A 2 56.92 -5.35 -32.87
N PHE A 3 55.68 -5.54 -32.41
CA PHE A 3 55.22 -5.71 -31.01
C PHE A 3 53.82 -5.11 -30.82
N ILE A 4 52.85 -5.47 -31.68
CA ILE A 4 51.43 -5.07 -31.49
C ILE A 4 50.47 -6.28 -31.49
N PHE A 5 50.94 -7.51 -31.68
CA PHE A 5 50.03 -8.62 -32.02
C PHE A 5 49.71 -9.68 -30.94
N GLU A 6 50.14 -9.54 -29.67
CA GLU A 6 49.93 -10.61 -28.68
C GLU A 6 48.94 -10.30 -27.54
N TYR A 7 48.54 -9.05 -27.32
CA TYR A 7 47.67 -8.72 -26.17
C TYR A 7 46.17 -8.92 -26.38
N ARG A 8 45.72 -9.25 -27.60
CA ARG A 8 44.29 -9.44 -27.90
C ARG A 8 43.73 -10.81 -27.48
N SER A 9 44.58 -11.81 -27.27
CA SER A 9 44.17 -13.19 -26.94
C SER A 9 43.87 -13.37 -25.44
N LEU A 10 44.67 -12.75 -24.57
CA LEU A 10 44.52 -12.88 -23.11
C LEU A 10 43.32 -12.11 -22.55
N ALA A 11 43.02 -10.92 -23.08
CA ALA A 11 41.86 -10.13 -22.64
C ALA A 11 40.51 -10.78 -23.02
N ALA A 12 40.44 -11.45 -24.17
CA ALA A 12 39.24 -12.18 -24.60
C ALA A 12 38.98 -13.42 -23.74
N ALA A 13 40.02 -14.15 -23.32
CA ALA A 13 39.89 -15.33 -22.45
C ALA A 13 39.44 -14.99 -21.02
N LEU A 14 39.83 -13.81 -20.51
CA LEU A 14 39.48 -13.35 -19.16
C LEU A 14 38.03 -12.85 -19.06
N ILE A 15 37.53 -12.19 -20.12
CA ILE A 15 36.13 -11.72 -20.20
C ILE A 15 35.15 -12.89 -20.35
N ILE A 16 35.53 -13.95 -21.08
CA ILE A 16 34.71 -15.16 -21.23
C ILE A 16 34.66 -15.97 -19.91
N SER A 17 35.75 -16.01 -19.13
CA SER A 17 35.74 -16.70 -17.83
C SER A 17 34.95 -15.96 -16.75
N PHE A 18 34.90 -14.62 -16.76
CA PHE A 18 34.11 -13.86 -15.78
C PHE A 18 32.61 -13.90 -16.07
N ALA A 19 32.20 -13.94 -17.35
CA ALA A 19 30.80 -14.11 -17.75
C ALA A 19 30.25 -15.51 -17.41
N GLY A 20 31.09 -16.55 -17.42
CA GLY A 20 30.70 -17.91 -17.03
C GLY A 20 30.44 -18.08 -15.54
N ILE A 21 31.20 -17.39 -14.68
CA ILE A 21 31.05 -17.47 -13.22
C ILE A 21 29.80 -16.71 -12.74
N CYS A 22 29.44 -15.61 -13.41
CA CYS A 22 28.23 -14.85 -13.10
C CYS A 22 26.93 -15.52 -13.58
N LEU A 23 26.96 -16.48 -14.51
CA LEU A 23 25.76 -17.17 -15.00
C LEU A 23 25.48 -18.52 -14.31
N ALA A 24 26.42 -19.05 -13.53
CA ALA A 24 26.27 -20.35 -12.86
C ALA A 24 25.80 -20.28 -11.39
N HIS A 25 25.71 -19.08 -10.80
CA HIS A 25 25.38 -18.90 -9.37
C HIS A 25 23.98 -18.32 -9.09
N PHE A 26 23.10 -18.23 -10.09
CA PHE A 26 21.82 -17.51 -9.97
C PHE A 26 20.50 -18.30 -9.86
N PRO A 27 20.42 -19.61 -9.52
CA PRO A 27 19.14 -20.18 -9.11
C PRO A 27 18.90 -20.20 -7.58
N ALA A 28 19.90 -19.92 -6.74
CA ALA A 28 19.81 -20.25 -5.30
C ALA A 28 19.48 -19.09 -4.34
N LEU A 29 19.08 -17.93 -4.85
CA LEU A 29 18.62 -16.79 -4.03
C LEU A 29 17.26 -16.24 -4.48
N ALA A 30 16.44 -17.11 -5.07
CA ALA A 30 14.99 -16.86 -5.08
C ALA A 30 14.47 -17.37 -3.73
N ASP A 31 14.00 -16.44 -2.91
CA ASP A 31 13.57 -16.58 -1.50
C ASP A 31 12.26 -17.40 -1.36
N GLY A 32 12.19 -18.54 -2.04
CA GLY A 32 11.10 -19.50 -1.96
C GLY A 32 11.72 -20.85 -1.68
N GLY A 33 11.67 -21.30 -0.42
CA GLY A 33 12.10 -22.64 -0.05
C GLY A 33 11.40 -23.72 -0.88
N GLU A 34 11.82 -24.98 -0.71
CA GLU A 34 11.23 -26.11 -1.44
C GLU A 34 9.70 -26.12 -1.33
N SER A 35 9.00 -26.32 -2.46
CA SER A 35 7.55 -26.54 -2.48
C SER A 35 7.22 -28.04 -2.58
N ARG A 36 6.04 -28.41 -2.10
CA ARG A 36 5.44 -29.73 -2.27
C ARG A 36 4.01 -29.60 -2.75
N LYS A 37 3.51 -30.66 -3.39
CA LYS A 37 2.08 -30.76 -3.69
C LYS A 37 1.27 -30.69 -2.40
N ILE A 38 0.20 -29.91 -2.43
CA ILE A 38 -0.74 -29.82 -1.33
C ILE A 38 -1.46 -31.17 -1.16
N THR A 39 -1.71 -31.58 0.09
CA THR A 39 -2.52 -32.77 0.35
C THR A 39 -4.01 -32.47 0.13
N PRO A 40 -4.86 -33.48 -0.11
CA PRO A 40 -6.30 -33.26 -0.26
C PRO A 40 -6.97 -32.58 0.95
N ALA A 41 -6.48 -32.84 2.17
CA ALA A 41 -7.00 -32.25 3.39
C ALA A 41 -6.64 -30.76 3.49
N GLU A 42 -5.37 -30.42 3.25
CA GLU A 42 -4.90 -29.03 3.22
C GLU A 42 -5.61 -28.23 2.12
N LYS A 43 -5.76 -28.81 0.93
CA LYS A 43 -6.48 -28.16 -0.18
C LYS A 43 -7.91 -27.83 0.20
N LYS A 44 -8.63 -28.83 0.71
CA LYS A 44 -10.01 -28.65 1.17
C LYS A 44 -10.11 -27.58 2.26
N PHE A 45 -9.19 -27.58 3.23
CA PHE A 45 -9.14 -26.57 4.28
C PHE A 45 -8.94 -25.17 3.69
N MET A 46 -7.89 -24.97 2.89
CA MET A 46 -7.56 -23.67 2.27
C MET A 46 -8.70 -23.14 1.40
N GLU A 47 -9.29 -23.98 0.55
CA GLU A 47 -10.40 -23.60 -0.32
C GLU A 47 -11.66 -23.25 0.49
N THR A 48 -11.95 -24.01 1.55
CA THR A 48 -13.11 -23.75 2.44
C THR A 48 -12.93 -22.41 3.15
N ILE A 49 -11.76 -22.18 3.74
CA ILE A 49 -11.47 -20.92 4.43
C ILE A 49 -11.49 -19.74 3.46
N HIS A 50 -10.87 -19.86 2.29
CA HIS A 50 -10.89 -18.83 1.25
C HIS A 50 -12.33 -18.47 0.85
N ALA A 51 -13.16 -19.48 0.58
CA ALA A 51 -14.57 -19.27 0.26
C ALA A 51 -15.37 -18.63 1.41
N GLU A 52 -15.15 -19.06 2.66
CA GLU A 52 -15.81 -18.47 3.82
C GLU A 52 -15.41 -16.99 4.03
N LEU A 53 -14.12 -16.66 3.85
CA LEU A 53 -13.61 -15.28 3.91
C LEU A 53 -14.18 -14.40 2.79
N ARG A 54 -14.15 -14.87 1.53
CA ARG A 54 -14.73 -14.14 0.40
C ARG A 54 -16.20 -13.80 0.64
N ALA A 55 -16.96 -14.77 1.13
CA ALA A 55 -18.37 -14.59 1.43
C ALA A 55 -18.64 -13.79 2.72
N SER A 56 -17.61 -13.43 3.49
CA SER A 56 -17.72 -12.53 4.65
C SER A 56 -17.43 -11.07 4.31
N LEU A 57 -16.79 -10.81 3.17
CA LEU A 57 -16.51 -9.45 2.71
C LEU A 57 -17.79 -8.70 2.34
N PRO A 58 -17.82 -7.37 2.53
CA PRO A 58 -18.99 -6.58 2.20
C PRO A 58 -19.30 -6.64 0.70
N LYS A 59 -20.55 -6.35 0.34
CA LYS A 59 -20.90 -6.14 -1.07
C LYS A 59 -20.58 -4.70 -1.46
N ALA A 60 -20.43 -4.44 -2.76
CA ALA A 60 -20.34 -3.08 -3.27
C ALA A 60 -21.55 -2.26 -2.77
N PRO A 61 -21.33 -1.06 -2.21
CA PRO A 61 -22.41 -0.14 -1.88
C PRO A 61 -23.24 0.25 -3.10
N GLU A 62 -24.43 0.80 -2.88
CA GLU A 62 -25.25 1.32 -3.97
C GLU A 62 -24.50 2.39 -4.77
N GLY A 63 -24.55 2.31 -6.10
CA GLY A 63 -23.79 3.21 -6.99
C GLY A 63 -22.30 2.87 -7.10
N TRP A 64 -21.86 1.73 -6.58
CA TRP A 64 -20.50 1.20 -6.74
C TRP A 64 -20.52 -0.14 -7.47
N SER A 65 -19.39 -0.50 -8.07
CA SER A 65 -19.12 -1.81 -8.68
C SER A 65 -17.87 -2.41 -8.09
N GLY A 66 -17.73 -3.72 -8.21
CA GLY A 66 -16.62 -4.48 -7.66
C GLY A 66 -17.10 -5.64 -6.79
N GLU A 67 -16.18 -6.56 -6.53
CA GLU A 67 -16.46 -7.79 -5.81
C GLU A 67 -15.22 -8.27 -5.06
N ALA A 68 -15.40 -9.31 -4.24
CA ALA A 68 -14.30 -10.04 -3.67
C ALA A 68 -13.47 -10.70 -4.78
N GLU A 69 -12.16 -10.77 -4.57
CA GLU A 69 -11.21 -11.45 -5.45
C GLU A 69 -11.71 -12.84 -5.88
N GLU A 70 -11.27 -13.34 -7.03
CA GLU A 70 -11.71 -14.64 -7.56
C GLU A 70 -11.33 -15.82 -6.65
N ALA A 71 -11.99 -16.97 -6.85
CA ALA A 71 -11.66 -18.18 -6.11
C ALA A 71 -10.22 -18.59 -6.43
N ARG A 72 -9.43 -18.88 -5.39
CA ARG A 72 -8.06 -19.33 -5.57
C ARG A 72 -7.99 -20.84 -5.60
N ALA A 73 -7.30 -21.38 -6.61
CA ALA A 73 -6.87 -22.78 -6.60
C ALA A 73 -5.55 -22.91 -5.82
N PHE A 74 -5.49 -23.90 -4.92
CA PHE A 74 -4.30 -24.22 -4.15
C PHE A 74 -3.74 -25.56 -4.64
N GLU A 75 -2.55 -25.55 -5.25
CA GLU A 75 -1.92 -26.76 -5.80
C GLU A 75 -0.62 -27.14 -5.09
N GLU A 76 0.09 -26.16 -4.53
CA GLU A 76 1.36 -26.35 -3.84
C GLU A 76 1.43 -25.53 -2.56
N VAL A 77 2.23 -26.01 -1.62
CA VAL A 77 2.57 -25.34 -0.36
C VAL A 77 4.08 -25.49 -0.11
N ALA A 78 4.66 -24.62 0.71
CA ALA A 78 6.05 -24.76 1.13
C ALA A 78 6.25 -26.04 1.98
N VAL A 79 7.42 -26.66 1.90
CA VAL A 79 7.81 -27.74 2.82
C VAL A 79 7.83 -27.18 4.24
N GLY A 80 7.17 -27.87 5.18
CA GLY A 80 7.00 -27.40 6.55
C GLY A 80 5.77 -26.51 6.78
N PHE A 81 4.94 -26.26 5.76
CA PHE A 81 3.68 -25.52 5.88
C PHE A 81 2.81 -26.02 7.05
N GLU A 82 2.77 -27.33 7.27
CA GLU A 82 1.96 -27.95 8.33
C GLU A 82 2.34 -27.53 9.75
N LYS A 83 3.54 -26.94 9.93
CA LYS A 83 4.10 -26.55 11.23
C LYS A 83 3.71 -25.14 11.66
N PHE A 84 3.09 -24.37 10.78
CA PHE A 84 2.75 -22.97 11.02
C PHE A 84 1.27 -22.74 10.76
N PRO A 85 0.57 -21.97 11.60
CA PRO A 85 -0.82 -21.61 11.36
C PRO A 85 -0.95 -20.87 10.03
N VAL A 86 -1.99 -21.19 9.26
CA VAL A 86 -2.19 -20.58 7.94
C VAL A 86 -2.28 -19.06 8.07
N THR A 87 -1.54 -18.35 7.22
CA THR A 87 -1.77 -16.92 6.96
C THR A 87 -2.45 -16.78 5.61
N MET A 88 -3.53 -16.01 5.55
CA MET A 88 -4.30 -15.81 4.33
C MET A 88 -4.86 -14.40 4.32
N ASN A 89 -4.79 -13.72 3.18
CA ASN A 89 -5.46 -12.44 2.96
C ASN A 89 -6.44 -12.62 1.80
N VAL A 90 -7.67 -12.15 1.98
CA VAL A 90 -8.70 -12.13 0.94
C VAL A 90 -9.24 -10.72 0.86
N GLY A 91 -9.19 -10.13 -0.34
CA GLY A 91 -9.62 -8.76 -0.59
C GLY A 91 -10.88 -8.65 -1.44
N ALA A 92 -11.50 -7.48 -1.35
CA ALA A 92 -12.49 -6.96 -2.28
C ALA A 92 -12.13 -5.51 -2.61
N SER A 93 -12.28 -5.15 -3.87
CA SER A 93 -12.02 -3.81 -4.38
C SER A 93 -13.26 -3.28 -5.06
N TYR A 94 -13.59 -2.04 -4.77
CA TYR A 94 -14.76 -1.36 -5.31
C TYR A 94 -14.39 -0.03 -5.93
N SER A 95 -15.10 0.34 -6.98
CA SER A 95 -15.04 1.65 -7.62
C SER A 95 -16.42 2.26 -7.75
N LYS A 96 -16.52 3.58 -7.57
CA LYS A 96 -17.77 4.32 -7.79
C LYS A 96 -18.16 4.21 -9.27
N ASN A 97 -19.44 3.96 -9.55
CA ASN A 97 -19.97 3.95 -10.91
C ASN A 97 -20.15 5.40 -11.37
N GLU A 98 -19.12 5.95 -12.01
CA GLU A 98 -19.16 7.30 -12.54
C GLU A 98 -19.69 7.27 -13.98
N THR A 99 -20.59 8.20 -14.28
CA THR A 99 -21.09 8.40 -15.64
C THR A 99 -19.98 8.98 -16.53
N GLU A 100 -20.11 8.78 -17.84
CA GLU A 100 -19.21 9.40 -18.83
C GLU A 100 -19.18 10.93 -18.68
N ALA A 101 -20.35 11.55 -18.48
CA ALA A 101 -20.47 12.99 -18.24
C ALA A 101 -19.72 13.47 -16.98
N GLU A 102 -19.76 12.70 -15.89
CA GLU A 102 -18.97 13.01 -14.68
C GLU A 102 -17.46 12.91 -14.97
N ASN A 103 -17.03 11.86 -15.67
CA ASN A 103 -15.62 11.67 -16.03
C ASN A 103 -15.09 12.79 -16.94
N GLU A 104 -15.88 13.20 -17.94
CA GLU A 104 -15.56 14.34 -18.81
C GLU A 104 -15.50 15.65 -18.02
N ALA A 105 -16.47 15.90 -17.15
CA ALA A 105 -16.50 17.10 -16.32
C ALA A 105 -15.30 17.18 -15.36
N LYS A 106 -14.87 16.04 -14.80
CA LYS A 106 -13.64 15.96 -13.99
C LYS A 106 -12.40 16.23 -14.83
N SER A 107 -12.27 15.56 -15.97
CA SER A 107 -11.11 15.71 -16.87
C SER A 107 -10.94 17.16 -17.33
N LYS A 108 -12.05 17.81 -17.70
CA LYS A 108 -12.07 19.22 -18.09
C LYS A 108 -11.67 20.13 -16.92
N ALA A 109 -12.19 19.90 -15.73
CA ALA A 109 -11.83 20.69 -14.55
C ALA A 109 -10.35 20.54 -14.18
N ILE A 110 -9.79 19.33 -14.26
CA ILE A 110 -8.35 19.09 -14.05
C ILE A 110 -7.51 19.88 -15.06
N ALA A 111 -7.91 19.85 -16.34
CA ALA A 111 -7.22 20.59 -17.39
C ALA A 111 -7.30 22.12 -17.16
N GLU A 112 -8.46 22.65 -16.76
CA GLU A 112 -8.64 24.08 -16.45
C GLU A 112 -7.79 24.51 -15.26
N ILE A 113 -7.71 23.70 -14.19
CA ILE A 113 -6.86 23.97 -13.03
C ILE A 113 -5.38 23.91 -13.42
N GLY A 114 -4.99 22.94 -14.24
CA GLY A 114 -3.64 22.82 -14.77
C GLY A 114 -3.24 24.06 -15.59
N GLU A 115 -4.10 24.48 -16.51
CA GLU A 115 -3.85 25.64 -17.37
C GLU A 115 -3.81 26.95 -16.56
N LYS A 116 -4.69 27.11 -15.57
CA LYS A 116 -4.68 28.25 -14.63
C LYS A 116 -3.33 28.41 -13.92
N ASN A 117 -2.70 27.29 -13.54
CA ASN A 117 -1.47 27.30 -12.75
C ASN A 117 -0.19 27.14 -13.60
N ARG A 118 -0.34 26.86 -14.91
CA ARG A 118 0.76 26.57 -15.83
C ARG A 118 1.87 27.62 -15.80
N SER A 119 1.52 28.90 -15.94
CA SER A 119 2.53 29.97 -15.94
C SER A 119 3.31 30.03 -14.62
N ALA A 120 2.67 29.74 -13.48
CA ALA A 120 3.34 29.77 -12.18
C ALA A 120 4.30 28.58 -12.04
N ILE A 121 3.88 27.39 -12.51
CA ILE A 121 4.71 26.18 -12.56
C ILE A 121 5.91 26.38 -13.49
N ASP A 122 5.71 26.92 -14.69
CA ASP A 122 6.79 27.17 -15.66
C ASP A 122 7.86 28.11 -15.09
N ILE A 123 7.44 29.17 -14.38
CA ILE A 123 8.35 30.09 -13.70
C ILE A 123 9.15 29.37 -12.60
N LEU A 124 8.49 28.54 -11.79
CA LEU A 124 9.16 27.78 -10.73
C LEU A 124 10.17 26.79 -11.29
N MET A 125 9.79 26.02 -12.31
CA MET A 125 10.70 25.05 -12.96
C MET A 125 11.95 25.77 -13.49
N LYS A 126 11.77 26.93 -14.14
CA LYS A 126 12.90 27.73 -14.61
C LYS A 126 13.81 28.20 -13.47
N LYS A 127 13.23 28.68 -12.36
CA LYS A 127 14.01 29.07 -11.17
C LYS A 127 14.80 27.87 -10.60
N GLN A 128 14.19 26.69 -10.56
CA GLN A 128 14.81 25.47 -10.05
C GLN A 128 15.95 24.97 -10.95
N ASP A 129 15.78 25.03 -12.27
CA ASP A 129 16.83 24.68 -13.23
C ASP A 129 18.02 25.63 -13.12
N GLU A 130 17.77 26.94 -13.05
CA GLU A 130 18.81 27.94 -12.86
C GLU A 130 19.56 27.75 -11.53
N LEU A 131 18.84 27.43 -10.45
CA LEU A 131 19.44 27.15 -9.15
C LEU A 131 20.30 25.88 -9.17
N SER A 132 19.82 24.82 -9.81
CA SER A 132 20.55 23.55 -9.93
C SER A 132 21.89 23.73 -10.66
N VAL A 133 21.92 24.55 -11.72
CA VAL A 133 23.16 24.89 -12.45
C VAL A 133 24.12 25.70 -11.56
N LYS A 134 23.61 26.64 -10.75
CA LYS A 134 24.45 27.42 -9.82
C LYS A 134 25.03 26.53 -8.72
N LEU A 135 24.22 25.65 -8.14
CA LEU A 135 24.64 24.70 -7.10
C LEU A 135 25.74 23.77 -7.60
N ALA A 136 25.57 23.18 -8.79
CA ALA A 136 26.59 22.31 -9.38
C ALA A 136 27.93 23.04 -9.55
N LYS A 137 27.90 24.26 -10.10
CA LYS A 137 29.12 25.09 -10.28
C LYS A 137 29.78 25.50 -8.96
N ALA A 138 28.99 25.79 -7.92
CA ALA A 138 29.52 26.12 -6.60
C ALA A 138 30.15 24.88 -5.93
N ALA A 139 29.51 23.72 -6.06
CA ALA A 139 30.01 22.45 -5.54
C ALA A 139 31.31 22.00 -6.25
N GLU A 140 31.39 22.13 -7.58
CA GLU A 140 32.62 21.84 -8.35
C GLU A 140 33.81 22.69 -7.88
N LYS A 141 33.55 23.94 -7.46
CA LYS A 141 34.56 24.85 -6.93
C LYS A 141 34.83 24.67 -5.43
N MET A 142 34.14 23.74 -4.77
CA MET A 142 34.16 23.55 -3.32
C MET A 142 33.84 24.84 -2.53
N ASP A 143 33.05 25.74 -3.12
CA ASP A 143 32.63 26.99 -2.47
C ASP A 143 31.43 26.73 -1.55
N MET A 144 31.73 26.18 -0.37
CA MET A 144 30.70 25.78 0.60
C MET A 144 29.85 26.97 1.10
N LYS A 145 30.39 28.19 1.05
CA LYS A 145 29.64 29.39 1.45
C LYS A 145 28.57 29.74 0.42
N GLU A 146 28.90 29.68 -0.87
CA GLU A 146 27.91 29.88 -1.92
C GLU A 146 26.92 28.71 -1.98
N VAL A 147 27.34 27.48 -1.72
CA VAL A 147 26.44 26.32 -1.60
C VAL A 147 25.39 26.54 -0.50
N GLU A 148 25.79 26.95 0.71
CA GLU A 148 24.83 27.19 1.81
C GLU A 148 23.82 28.29 1.45
N LYS A 149 24.28 29.35 0.77
CA LYS A 149 23.39 30.42 0.31
C LYS A 149 22.38 29.93 -0.73
N LEU A 150 22.83 29.14 -1.70
CA LEU A 150 21.96 28.56 -2.74
C LEU A 150 20.99 27.51 -2.17
N GLN A 151 21.36 26.81 -1.09
CA GLN A 151 20.43 25.94 -0.37
C GLN A 151 19.26 26.73 0.24
N LYS A 152 19.52 27.90 0.83
CA LYS A 152 18.45 28.79 1.33
C LYS A 152 17.55 29.30 0.19
N GLU A 153 18.12 29.59 -0.98
CA GLU A 153 17.33 29.89 -2.18
C GLU A 153 16.45 28.68 -2.60
N SER A 154 16.97 27.45 -2.46
CA SER A 154 16.20 26.22 -2.70
C SER A 154 15.01 26.07 -1.75
N GLU A 155 15.18 26.39 -0.47
CA GLU A 155 14.10 26.35 0.53
C GLU A 155 13.00 27.37 0.20
N ILE A 156 13.37 28.56 -0.28
CA ILE A 156 12.40 29.58 -0.73
C ILE A 156 11.61 29.07 -1.95
N ILE A 157 12.28 28.49 -2.94
CA ILE A 157 11.62 27.90 -4.11
C ILE A 157 10.70 26.75 -3.69
N ALA A 158 11.13 25.90 -2.76
CA ALA A 158 10.30 24.82 -2.23
C ALA A 158 9.04 25.37 -1.54
N ALA A 159 9.15 26.41 -0.72
CA ALA A 159 8.00 27.05 -0.09
C ALA A 159 7.05 27.74 -1.11
N GLU A 160 7.58 28.30 -2.20
CA GLU A 160 6.74 28.80 -3.31
C GLU A 160 6.00 27.65 -4.03
N ALA A 161 6.68 26.52 -4.26
CA ALA A 161 6.08 25.32 -4.85
C ALA A 161 4.98 24.73 -3.96
N GLU A 162 5.19 24.66 -2.64
CA GLU A 162 4.19 24.23 -1.67
C GLU A 162 2.93 25.10 -1.73
N LYS A 163 3.08 26.42 -1.84
CA LYS A 163 1.92 27.34 -1.97
C LYS A 163 1.12 27.10 -3.24
N ILE A 164 1.80 26.85 -4.36
CA ILE A 164 1.13 26.54 -5.63
C ILE A 164 0.40 25.19 -5.53
N ASN A 165 1.06 24.17 -4.97
CA ASN A 165 0.44 22.86 -4.73
C ASN A 165 -0.78 22.95 -3.79
N ALA A 166 -0.69 23.73 -2.72
CA ALA A 166 -1.80 23.97 -1.79
C ALA A 166 -2.97 24.68 -2.49
N SER A 167 -2.69 25.68 -3.33
CA SER A 167 -3.72 26.37 -4.13
C SER A 167 -4.37 25.43 -5.13
N MET A 168 -3.59 24.61 -5.84
CA MET A 168 -4.12 23.62 -6.77
C MET A 168 -4.98 22.57 -6.06
N THR A 169 -4.54 22.11 -4.89
CA THR A 169 -5.30 21.18 -4.04
C THR A 169 -6.63 21.80 -3.62
N ALA A 170 -6.62 23.05 -3.18
CA ALA A 170 -7.84 23.77 -2.84
C ALA A 170 -8.78 23.90 -4.05
N ASP A 171 -8.27 24.31 -5.21
CA ASP A 171 -9.02 24.40 -6.46
C ASP A 171 -9.65 23.05 -6.84
N MET A 172 -8.91 21.94 -6.70
CA MET A 172 -9.41 20.60 -6.99
C MET A 172 -10.50 20.16 -6.02
N ARG A 173 -10.38 20.48 -4.72
CA ARG A 173 -11.41 20.17 -3.71
C ARG A 173 -12.67 21.03 -3.90
N SER A 174 -12.53 22.27 -4.35
CA SER A 174 -13.65 23.22 -4.55
C SER A 174 -14.15 23.30 -6.00
N SER A 175 -13.74 22.38 -6.87
CA SER A 175 -14.10 22.42 -8.29
C SER A 175 -15.61 22.38 -8.51
N LYS A 176 -16.07 23.04 -9.57
CA LYS A 176 -17.49 23.02 -9.99
C LYS A 176 -17.98 21.63 -10.39
N SER A 177 -17.07 20.72 -10.75
CA SER A 177 -17.35 19.32 -11.03
C SER A 177 -17.35 18.44 -9.76
N GLY A 178 -17.39 19.08 -8.57
CA GLY A 178 -17.29 18.41 -7.26
C GLY A 178 -15.84 18.28 -6.78
N ASN A 179 -15.66 17.68 -5.59
CA ASN A 179 -14.33 17.41 -5.05
C ASN A 179 -13.60 16.37 -5.91
N LEU A 180 -12.65 16.83 -6.74
CA LEU A 180 -11.91 15.99 -7.67
C LEU A 180 -10.94 15.02 -6.97
N LEU A 181 -10.59 15.32 -5.71
CA LEU A 181 -9.73 14.50 -4.87
C LEU A 181 -10.53 13.52 -4.01
N LYS A 182 -11.86 13.60 -4.01
CA LYS A 182 -12.70 12.65 -3.27
C LYS A 182 -12.43 11.25 -3.80
N SER A 183 -12.20 10.32 -2.87
CA SER A 183 -11.90 8.96 -3.25
C SER A 183 -13.08 8.29 -3.99
N THR A 184 -12.78 7.69 -5.13
CA THR A 184 -13.72 6.88 -5.93
C THR A 184 -13.39 5.40 -5.89
N SER A 185 -12.48 4.99 -5.00
CA SER A 185 -12.11 3.61 -4.77
C SER A 185 -12.20 3.25 -3.29
N ALA A 186 -12.56 2.01 -3.01
CA ALA A 186 -12.66 1.46 -1.67
C ALA A 186 -12.10 0.03 -1.69
N ASN A 187 -11.39 -0.35 -0.63
CA ASN A 187 -10.90 -1.71 -0.46
C ASN A 187 -11.36 -2.25 0.90
N ALA A 188 -11.72 -3.52 0.93
CA ALA A 188 -11.94 -4.27 2.16
C ALA A 188 -11.15 -5.57 2.08
N SER A 189 -10.44 -5.96 3.14
CA SER A 189 -9.76 -7.25 3.18
C SER A 189 -9.84 -7.90 4.56
N VAL A 190 -9.77 -9.22 4.59
CA VAL A 190 -9.64 -9.99 5.82
C VAL A 190 -8.33 -10.75 5.79
N GLN A 191 -7.49 -10.51 6.78
CA GLN A 191 -6.24 -11.21 7.00
C GLN A 191 -6.39 -12.19 8.17
N LEU A 192 -6.16 -13.48 7.94
CA LEU A 192 -6.12 -14.52 8.96
C LEU A 192 -4.72 -14.69 9.52
N ASN A 193 -4.68 -14.89 10.85
CA ASN A 193 -3.45 -15.10 11.62
C ASN A 193 -2.31 -14.12 11.28
N PRO A 194 -2.54 -12.80 11.10
CA PRO A 194 -1.42 -11.87 10.97
C PRO A 194 -0.55 -11.93 12.23
N SER A 195 0.76 -12.08 12.06
CA SER A 195 1.72 -11.99 13.17
C SER A 195 1.79 -10.58 13.76
N ALA A 196 1.54 -9.56 12.95
CA ALA A 196 1.43 -8.16 13.34
C ALA A 196 0.45 -7.41 12.41
N VAL A 197 -0.12 -6.32 12.92
CA VAL A 197 -0.88 -5.35 12.15
C VAL A 197 -0.40 -3.94 12.50
N TYR A 198 -0.42 -3.05 11.51
CA TYR A 198 0.06 -1.68 11.67
C TYR A 198 -1.01 -0.69 11.23
N ILE A 199 -1.17 0.36 12.03
CA ILE A 199 -2.05 1.50 11.74
C ILE A 199 -1.40 2.76 12.29
N THR A 200 -1.33 3.81 11.48
CA THR A 200 -0.71 5.08 11.85
C THR A 200 -1.70 5.92 12.64
N ASP A 201 -1.23 6.59 13.70
CA ASP A 201 -2.00 7.45 14.62
C ASP A 201 -3.47 7.00 14.84
N PRO A 202 -3.70 5.78 15.36
CA PRO A 202 -5.05 5.24 15.47
C PRO A 202 -5.88 5.93 16.55
N ALA A 203 -7.12 6.27 16.22
CA ALA A 203 -8.19 6.49 17.18
C ALA A 203 -8.93 5.18 17.48
N VAL A 204 -9.24 4.93 18.75
CA VAL A 204 -10.09 3.80 19.15
C VAL A 204 -11.54 4.18 18.88
N LEU A 205 -12.25 3.34 18.13
CA LEU A 205 -13.68 3.48 17.84
C LEU A 205 -14.52 2.68 18.86
N PRO A 206 -15.84 2.93 18.96
CA PRO A 206 -16.76 1.99 19.59
C PRO A 206 -16.60 0.58 18.99
N GLU A 207 -16.82 -0.44 19.81
CA GLU A 207 -16.73 -1.83 19.35
C GLU A 207 -17.72 -2.10 18.21
N ILE A 208 -17.28 -2.90 17.25
CA ILE A 208 -18.06 -3.25 16.06
C ILE A 208 -18.27 -4.75 16.07
N GLY A 209 -19.52 -5.18 16.26
CA GLY A 209 -19.84 -6.59 16.44
C GLY A 209 -19.13 -7.23 17.64
N GLY A 210 -18.85 -6.44 18.70
CA GLY A 210 -18.08 -6.88 19.88
C GLY A 210 -16.58 -7.02 19.64
N CYS A 211 -16.07 -6.53 18.50
CA CYS A 211 -14.65 -6.54 18.16
C CYS A 211 -14.04 -5.15 18.38
N ILE A 212 -12.76 -5.11 18.74
CA ILE A 212 -12.01 -3.86 18.85
C ILE A 212 -11.89 -3.25 17.46
N ALA A 213 -12.21 -1.96 17.33
CA ALA A 213 -12.10 -1.22 16.08
C ALA A 213 -11.21 0.01 16.26
N LEU A 214 -10.32 0.21 15.30
CA LEU A 214 -9.36 1.32 15.23
C LEU A 214 -9.53 2.02 13.89
N ARG A 215 -9.34 3.34 13.86
CA ARG A 215 -9.33 4.11 12.61
C ARG A 215 -8.20 5.11 12.63
N GLU A 216 -7.46 5.19 11.53
CA GLU A 216 -6.44 6.20 11.31
C GLU A 216 -7.10 7.58 11.41
N LYS A 217 -6.51 8.48 12.19
CA LYS A 217 -7.00 9.86 12.21
C LYS A 217 -6.74 10.48 10.84
N PRO A 218 -7.76 11.10 10.21
CA PRO A 218 -7.51 11.82 8.98
C PRO A 218 -6.52 12.96 9.27
N GLU A 219 -5.56 13.17 8.38
CA GLU A 219 -4.60 14.27 8.48
C GLU A 219 -5.33 15.63 8.53
N ASN A 220 -6.49 15.72 7.87
CA ASN A 220 -7.42 16.82 7.98
C ASN A 220 -8.87 16.29 8.01
N SER A 221 -9.60 16.60 9.08
CA SER A 221 -10.99 16.14 9.27
C SER A 221 -11.99 16.72 8.29
N ASP A 222 -11.66 17.83 7.63
CA ASP A 222 -12.52 18.49 6.66
C ASP A 222 -12.45 17.84 5.27
N TYR A 223 -11.60 16.82 5.12
CA TYR A 223 -11.28 16.16 3.86
C TYR A 223 -11.87 14.76 3.79
N ASP A 224 -12.55 14.45 2.68
CA ASP A 224 -13.08 13.11 2.34
C ASP A 224 -11.98 12.13 1.87
N ASP A 225 -10.78 12.26 2.43
CA ASP A 225 -9.64 11.43 2.07
C ASP A 225 -9.85 10.01 2.61
N LYS A 226 -9.16 9.02 2.04
CA LYS A 226 -9.30 7.64 2.51
C LYS A 226 -8.83 7.52 3.95
N VAL A 227 -9.59 6.79 4.76
CA VAL A 227 -9.22 6.42 6.12
C VAL A 227 -9.08 4.92 6.21
N LYS A 228 -8.03 4.46 6.89
CA LYS A 228 -7.86 3.05 7.20
C LYS A 228 -8.60 2.73 8.49
N THR A 229 -9.55 1.82 8.41
CA THR A 229 -10.23 1.22 9.56
C THR A 229 -9.77 -0.23 9.70
N LEU A 230 -9.42 -0.60 10.92
CA LEU A 230 -8.95 -1.92 11.31
C LEU A 230 -9.92 -2.48 12.37
N ILE A 231 -10.52 -3.63 12.10
CA ILE A 231 -11.36 -4.37 13.07
C ILE A 231 -10.63 -5.66 13.45
N LEU A 232 -10.38 -5.82 14.74
CA LEU A 232 -9.60 -6.91 15.30
C LEU A 232 -10.55 -8.01 15.82
N VAL A 233 -10.59 -9.14 15.13
CA VAL A 233 -11.46 -10.27 15.45
C VAL A 233 -10.65 -11.36 16.16
N GLY A 234 -11.08 -11.76 17.36
CA GLY A 234 -10.39 -12.72 18.22
C GLY A 234 -9.71 -12.08 19.43
N PRO A 235 -8.87 -12.82 20.17
CA PRO A 235 -8.31 -12.39 21.46
C PRO A 235 -7.09 -11.47 21.33
N TRP A 236 -7.23 -10.40 20.54
CA TRP A 236 -6.23 -9.35 20.38
C TRP A 236 -5.98 -8.60 21.69
N LYS A 237 -4.74 -8.17 21.92
CA LYS A 237 -4.40 -7.28 23.04
C LYS A 237 -3.99 -5.92 22.49
N VAL A 238 -4.69 -4.87 22.92
CA VAL A 238 -4.37 -3.50 22.56
C VAL A 238 -4.03 -2.72 23.84
N SER A 239 -2.87 -2.08 23.85
CA SER A 239 -2.40 -1.28 24.99
C SER A 239 -1.72 0.00 24.51
N LYS A 240 -1.65 1.03 25.34
CA LYS A 240 -0.84 2.22 25.03
C LYS A 240 0.63 1.96 25.38
N ASN A 241 1.54 2.36 24.50
CA ASN A 241 2.97 2.35 24.76
C ASN A 241 3.41 3.61 25.53
N ALA A 242 4.69 3.68 25.93
CA ALA A 242 5.23 4.79 26.71
C ALA A 242 5.21 6.15 25.96
N GLU A 243 5.17 6.12 24.63
CA GLU A 243 5.13 7.30 23.75
C GLU A 243 3.69 7.73 23.42
N GLY A 244 2.68 7.06 23.98
CA GLY A 244 1.26 7.35 23.77
C GLY A 244 0.65 6.72 22.52
N GLY A 245 1.43 5.98 21.72
CA GLY A 245 0.96 5.17 20.60
C GLY A 245 0.25 3.88 21.06
N LEU A 246 -0.39 3.17 20.13
CA LEU A 246 -0.99 1.86 20.41
C LEU A 246 -0.03 0.72 20.08
N ASP A 247 0.16 -0.19 21.03
CA ASP A 247 0.78 -1.50 20.87
C ASP A 247 -0.35 -2.54 20.66
N ILE A 248 -0.34 -3.19 19.50
CA ILE A 248 -1.36 -4.17 19.08
C ILE A 248 -0.68 -5.53 18.97
N LYS A 249 -0.98 -6.44 19.91
CA LYS A 249 -0.40 -7.78 19.94
C LYS A 249 -1.37 -8.80 19.39
N SER A 250 -0.90 -9.48 18.35
CA SER A 250 -1.58 -10.65 17.78
C SER A 250 -1.48 -11.85 18.73
N PRO A 251 -2.53 -12.68 18.83
CA PRO A 251 -2.44 -13.99 19.49
C PRO A 251 -1.74 -15.05 18.62
N TYR A 252 -1.14 -14.66 17.48
CA TYR A 252 -0.37 -15.55 16.62
C TYR A 252 0.66 -16.37 17.39
N ALA A 253 0.64 -17.68 17.20
CA ALA A 253 1.59 -18.62 17.78
C ALA A 253 2.20 -19.47 16.66
N GLU A 254 3.51 -19.28 16.42
CA GLU A 254 4.23 -19.91 15.30
C GLU A 254 4.15 -21.45 15.33
N GLY A 255 4.14 -22.08 16.51
CA GLY A 255 4.05 -23.53 16.67
C GLY A 255 2.63 -24.11 16.64
N ALA A 256 1.61 -23.32 16.33
CA ALA A 256 0.24 -23.83 16.16
C ALA A 256 0.12 -24.61 14.84
N PRO A 257 -0.75 -25.63 14.76
CA PRO A 257 -0.94 -26.38 13.51
C PRO A 257 -1.57 -25.48 12.44
N TYR A 258 -1.33 -25.82 11.16
CA TYR A 258 -1.76 -25.02 10.01
C TYR A 258 -3.26 -24.72 9.96
N ASP A 259 -4.07 -25.64 10.48
CA ASP A 259 -5.53 -25.55 10.49
C ASP A 259 -6.07 -24.73 11.67
N LYS A 260 -5.19 -24.25 12.58
CA LYS A 260 -5.61 -23.39 13.68
C LYS A 260 -5.72 -21.93 13.26
N ILE A 261 -6.94 -21.41 13.28
CA ILE A 261 -7.23 -19.99 13.12
C ILE A 261 -7.35 -19.38 14.51
N MET A 262 -6.49 -18.42 14.84
CA MET A 262 -6.38 -17.79 16.16
C MET A 262 -6.96 -16.38 16.16
N CYS A 263 -6.81 -15.67 15.06
CA CYS A 263 -7.31 -14.31 14.89
C CYS A 263 -7.56 -13.95 13.44
N ALA A 264 -8.29 -12.87 13.25
CA ALA A 264 -8.38 -12.17 11.98
C ALA A 264 -8.28 -10.66 12.19
N ALA A 265 -7.84 -9.96 11.15
CA ALA A 265 -7.86 -8.52 11.05
C ALA A 265 -8.64 -8.13 9.79
N VAL A 266 -9.67 -7.31 9.94
CA VAL A 266 -10.40 -6.74 8.82
C VAL A 266 -9.86 -5.34 8.56
N HIS A 267 -9.40 -5.10 7.33
CA HIS A 267 -8.92 -3.81 6.88
C HIS A 267 -9.94 -3.20 5.92
N ILE A 268 -10.34 -1.96 6.14
CA ILE A 268 -11.18 -1.19 5.24
C ILE A 268 -10.47 0.12 4.94
N ASP A 269 -10.26 0.41 3.67
CA ASP A 269 -9.57 1.60 3.18
C ASP A 269 -10.47 2.31 2.15
N ALA A 270 -11.21 3.32 2.62
CA ALA A 270 -12.17 4.07 1.82
C ALA A 270 -12.41 5.46 2.43
N SER A 271 -13.14 6.34 1.75
CA SER A 271 -13.62 7.58 2.36
C SER A 271 -14.49 7.29 3.60
N PRO A 272 -14.62 8.23 4.57
CA PRO A 272 -15.30 7.96 5.84
C PRO A 272 -16.76 7.49 5.68
N ASP A 273 -17.51 8.11 4.76
CA ASP A 273 -18.89 7.76 4.42
C ASP A 273 -19.02 6.32 3.89
N ILE A 274 -18.12 5.92 2.99
CA ILE A 274 -18.10 4.57 2.41
C ILE A 274 -17.63 3.54 3.44
N THR A 275 -16.61 3.89 4.22
CA THR A 275 -16.11 3.04 5.32
C THR A 275 -17.25 2.67 6.27
N ASP A 276 -18.07 3.64 6.69
CA ASP A 276 -19.17 3.41 7.61
C ASP A 276 -20.28 2.51 7.02
N LEU A 277 -20.41 2.43 5.69
CA LEU A 277 -21.30 1.48 5.00
C LEU A 277 -20.68 0.07 4.96
N LEU A 278 -19.40 -0.04 4.60
CA LEU A 278 -18.70 -1.32 4.48
C LEU A 278 -18.57 -2.03 5.83
N VAL A 279 -18.25 -1.28 6.88
CA VAL A 279 -18.16 -1.77 8.26
C VAL A 279 -19.48 -2.40 8.76
N LYS A 280 -20.64 -1.89 8.30
CA LYS A 280 -21.95 -2.43 8.69
C LYS A 280 -22.32 -3.72 7.96
N THR A 281 -21.66 -4.01 6.84
CA THR A 281 -22.02 -5.10 5.93
C THR A 281 -21.01 -6.24 5.90
N VAL A 282 -19.81 -6.06 6.44
CA VAL A 282 -18.87 -7.16 6.69
C VAL A 282 -19.44 -8.14 7.71
N ASP A 283 -19.39 -9.43 7.41
CA ASP A 283 -19.93 -10.48 8.27
C ASP A 283 -18.90 -10.91 9.33
N LEU A 284 -18.75 -10.07 10.35
CA LEU A 284 -17.83 -10.33 11.48
C LEU A 284 -18.19 -11.61 12.24
N LYS A 285 -19.47 -12.03 12.23
CA LYS A 285 -19.89 -13.27 12.89
C LYS A 285 -19.34 -14.48 12.15
N LYS A 286 -19.38 -14.47 10.82
CA LYS A 286 -18.78 -15.52 9.99
C LYS A 286 -17.27 -15.60 10.17
N ILE A 287 -16.59 -14.45 10.22
CA ILE A 287 -15.15 -14.39 10.50
C ILE A 287 -14.85 -14.93 11.91
N ALA A 288 -15.61 -14.52 12.93
CA ALA A 288 -15.43 -15.01 14.30
C ALA A 288 -15.70 -16.51 14.43
N ALA A 289 -16.62 -17.07 13.64
CA ALA A 289 -16.88 -18.51 13.62
C ALA A 289 -15.68 -19.33 13.11
N LEU A 290 -14.80 -18.75 12.29
CA LEU A 290 -13.56 -19.40 11.84
C LEU A 290 -12.55 -19.62 12.96
N ILE A 291 -12.48 -18.69 13.92
CA ILE A 291 -11.51 -18.72 15.02
C ILE A 291 -11.91 -19.77 16.08
N ASN A 292 -13.21 -20.01 16.23
CA ASN A 292 -13.77 -20.95 17.21
C ASN A 292 -13.89 -22.40 16.70
N LYS A 293 -13.42 -22.68 15.47
CA LYS A 293 -13.23 -24.04 14.96
C LYS A 293 -11.97 -24.67 15.57
#